data_AF-A0A2Z6RKD8-F1
#
_entry.id   AF-A0A2Z6RKD8-F1
#
_cell.length_a   1.000
_cell.length_b   1.000
_cell.length_c   1.000
_cell.angle_alpha   90.00
_cell.angle_beta   90.00
_cell.angle_gamma   90.00
#
_symmetry.space_group_name_H-M   'P 1'
#
loop_
_entity.id
_entity.type
_entity.pdbx_description
1 polymer ?
#
loop_
_entity_poly.entity_id
_entity_poly.type
_entity_poly.pdbx_seq_one_letter_code
_entity_poly.pdbx_strand_id
1 'polypeptide(L)'
;MINNLTERKIKKIHIDHLLIRDENNKETLITDIDKIKELTLLHFQNYAGSKNDDKTIPPEWINEYKLIAQLNHHIYDSTLKPITMEELHQGHQS
;
A
#
# COMPACT_ATOMS: atom_id res chain seq x y z
N MET A 1 16.84 -10.24 -9.88
CA MET A 1 15.77 -11.14 -9.38
C MET A 1 14.74 -10.30 -8.62
N ILE A 2 13.68 -9.86 -9.31
CA ILE A 2 12.56 -9.08 -8.71
C ILE A 2 11.19 -9.62 -9.20
N ASN A 3 11.18 -10.53 -10.17
CA ASN A 3 9.97 -10.92 -10.92
C ASN A 3 8.91 -11.67 -10.11
N ASN A 4 9.24 -12.21 -8.92
CA ASN A 4 8.32 -13.09 -8.19
C ASN A 4 7.36 -12.36 -7.21
N LEU A 5 7.49 -11.04 -7.01
CA LEU A 5 6.57 -10.31 -6.14
C LEU A 5 5.22 -10.02 -6.79
N THR A 6 5.20 -9.89 -8.13
CA THR A 6 4.04 -9.47 -8.92
C THR A 6 3.23 -10.62 -9.51
N GLU A 7 3.77 -11.85 -9.55
CA GLU A 7 3.07 -13.07 -10.04
C GLU A 7 2.09 -13.67 -9.01
N ARG A 8 1.52 -12.85 -8.14
CA ARG A 8 0.51 -13.32 -7.18
C ARG A 8 -0.81 -13.49 -7.93
N LYS A 9 -1.21 -14.75 -8.17
CA LYS A 9 -2.54 -15.10 -8.70
C LYS A 9 -3.61 -14.36 -7.88
N ILE A 10 -4.42 -13.53 -8.54
CA ILE A 10 -5.52 -12.79 -7.92
C ILE A 10 -6.48 -13.82 -7.32
N LYS A 11 -6.53 -13.88 -5.99
CA LYS A 11 -7.47 -14.75 -5.27
C LYS A 11 -8.77 -13.96 -5.08
N LYS A 12 -9.88 -14.52 -5.56
CA LYS A 12 -11.21 -13.97 -5.36
C LYS A 12 -11.89 -14.70 -4.21
N ILE A 13 -12.42 -13.94 -3.26
CA ILE A 13 -13.24 -14.48 -2.17
C ILE A 13 -14.70 -14.23 -2.54
N HIS A 14 -15.52 -15.28 -2.43
CA HIS A 14 -16.97 -15.20 -2.58
C HIS A 14 -17.60 -15.29 -1.18
N ILE A 15 -18.48 -14.35 -0.86
CA ILE A 15 -19.16 -14.26 0.44
C ILE A 15 -20.65 -14.38 0.17
N ASP A 16 -21.24 -15.47 0.63
CA ASP A 16 -22.66 -15.77 0.45
C ASP A 16 -23.51 -15.36 1.66
N HIS A 17 -22.91 -15.30 2.86
CA HIS A 17 -23.61 -15.04 4.11
C HIS A 17 -22.75 -14.18 5.02
N LEU A 18 -23.38 -13.28 5.77
CA LEU A 18 -22.69 -12.40 6.70
C LEU A 18 -23.43 -12.37 8.04
N LEU A 19 -22.69 -12.58 9.13
CA LEU A 19 -23.19 -12.50 10.50
C LEU A 19 -22.72 -11.19 11.12
N ILE A 20 -23.66 -10.32 11.46
CA ILE A 20 -23.38 -9.08 12.20
C ILE A 20 -23.78 -9.27 13.64
N ARG A 21 -22.92 -8.82 14.54
CA ARG A 21 -23.21 -8.74 15.96
C ARG A 21 -23.35 -7.28 16.37
N ASP A 22 -24.51 -6.92 16.88
CA ASP A 22 -24.76 -5.60 17.45
C ASP A 22 -24.15 -5.47 18.86
N GLU A 23 -24.12 -4.25 19.38
CA GLU A 23 -23.69 -3.89 20.73
C GLU A 23 -24.40 -4.68 21.85
N ASN A 24 -25.62 -5.18 21.59
CA ASN A 24 -26.39 -6.03 22.49
C ASN A 24 -26.10 -7.54 22.30
N ASN A 25 -25.01 -7.88 21.63
CA ASN A 25 -24.59 -9.26 21.34
C ASN A 25 -25.63 -10.08 20.56
N LYS A 26 -26.57 -9.40 19.90
CA LYS A 26 -27.59 -10.00 19.06
C LYS A 26 -27.01 -10.25 17.67
N GLU A 27 -27.16 -11.47 17.19
CA GLU A 27 -26.63 -11.89 15.90
C GLU A 27 -27.72 -11.76 14.82
N THR A 28 -27.39 -11.05 13.75
CA THR A 28 -28.26 -10.88 12.59
C THR A 28 -27.59 -11.51 11.38
N LEU A 29 -28.27 -12.49 10.78
CA LEU A 29 -27.82 -13.15 9.55
C LEU A 29 -28.31 -12.36 8.34
N ILE A 30 -27.39 -12.03 7.44
CA ILE A 30 -27.65 -11.32 6.20
C ILE A 30 -27.31 -12.26 5.04
N THR A 31 -28.30 -12.47 4.18
CA THR A 31 -28.23 -13.31 2.96
C THR A 31 -28.42 -12.50 1.69
N ASP A 32 -28.82 -11.23 1.82
CA ASP A 32 -29.00 -10.34 0.69
C ASP A 32 -27.63 -9.89 0.14
N ILE A 33 -27.39 -10.17 -1.14
CA ILE A 33 -26.09 -9.98 -1.79
C ILE A 33 -25.70 -8.50 -1.84
N ASP A 34 -26.66 -7.60 -2.01
CA ASP A 34 -26.40 -6.16 -2.10
C ASP A 34 -25.97 -5.61 -0.73
N LYS A 35 -26.70 -5.99 0.33
CA LYS A 35 -26.31 -5.72 1.72
C LYS A 35 -24.97 -6.33 2.09
N ILE A 36 -24.69 -7.58 1.70
CA ILE A 36 -23.41 -8.23 2.00
C ILE A 36 -22.27 -7.40 1.40
N LYS A 37 -22.39 -6.95 0.15
CA LYS A 37 -21.37 -6.11 -0.49
C LYS A 37 -21.17 -4.79 0.24
N GLU A 38 -22.26 -4.09 0.54
CA GLU A 38 -22.22 -2.81 1.24
C GLU A 38 -21.51 -2.93 2.60
N LEU A 39 -21.91 -3.91 3.41
CA LEU A 39 -21.38 -4.10 4.76
C LEU A 39 -19.94 -4.61 4.75
N THR A 40 -19.61 -5.47 3.80
CA THR A 40 -18.22 -5.93 3.60
C THR A 40 -17.32 -4.76 3.21
N LEU A 41 -17.77 -3.92 2.28
CA LEU A 41 -17.03 -2.74 1.85
C LEU A 41 -16.84 -1.76 3.02
N LEU A 42 -17.91 -1.45 3.73
CA LEU A 42 -17.88 -0.57 4.90
C LEU A 42 -16.92 -1.08 5.97
N HIS A 43 -16.93 -2.39 6.24
CA HIS A 43 -16.02 -3.02 7.20
C HIS A 43 -14.57 -2.82 6.76
N PHE A 44 -14.18 -3.23 5.55
CA PHE A 44 -12.77 -3.13 5.13
C PHE A 44 -12.28 -1.69 4.94
N GLN A 45 -13.15 -0.76 4.57
CA GLN A 45 -12.81 0.66 4.48
C GLN A 45 -12.53 1.27 5.85
N ASN A 46 -13.34 0.95 6.86
CA ASN A 46 -13.21 1.55 8.20
C ASN A 46 -12.31 0.75 9.15
N TYR A 47 -12.15 -0.55 8.91
CA TYR A 47 -11.31 -1.45 9.71
C TYR A 47 -9.82 -1.22 9.46
N ALA A 48 -9.45 -0.77 8.25
CA ALA A 48 -8.16 -0.18 7.99
C ALA A 48 -8.06 1.19 8.68
N GLY A 49 -8.12 1.21 10.01
CA GLY A 49 -8.00 2.39 10.87
C GLY A 49 -6.62 3.03 10.85
N SER A 50 -5.88 2.93 9.73
CA SER A 50 -4.71 3.74 9.50
C SER A 50 -5.16 5.18 9.23
N LYS A 51 -5.44 5.90 10.31
CA LYS A 51 -5.34 7.36 10.27
C LYS A 51 -3.88 7.67 9.91
N ASN A 52 -3.67 8.61 8.99
CA ASN A 52 -2.35 9.24 8.84
C ASN A 52 -2.12 10.01 10.14
N ASP A 53 -1.58 9.31 11.12
CA ASP A 53 -1.19 9.85 12.41
C ASP A 53 0.30 10.21 12.31
N ASP A 54 0.71 11.30 12.95
CA ASP A 54 2.11 11.68 13.08
C ASP A 54 2.83 10.60 13.90
N LYS A 55 3.42 9.63 13.19
CA LYS A 55 4.18 8.56 13.82
C LYS A 55 5.51 9.13 14.30
N THR A 56 5.73 9.08 15.61
CA THR A 56 7.06 9.32 16.18
C THR A 56 8.03 8.25 15.71
N ILE A 57 9.20 8.68 15.26
CA ILE A 57 10.28 7.78 14.84
C ILE A 57 10.75 6.99 16.07
N PRO A 58 10.76 5.65 16.05
CA PRO A 58 11.22 4.86 17.18
C PRO A 58 12.69 5.19 17.52
N PRO A 59 13.11 5.09 18.80
CA PRO A 59 14.43 5.52 19.26
C PRO A 59 15.59 4.82 18.54
N GLU A 60 15.41 3.57 18.14
CA GLU A 60 16.37 2.78 17.37
C GLU A 60 16.62 3.32 15.95
N TRP A 61 15.67 4.08 15.37
CA TRP A 61 15.75 4.64 14.01
C TRP A 61 16.11 6.14 13.99
N ILE A 62 16.16 6.82 15.15
CA ILE A 62 16.39 8.27 15.22
C ILE A 62 17.70 8.68 14.53
N ASN A 63 18.76 7.89 14.67
CA ASN A 63 20.05 8.21 14.07
C ASN A 63 20.02 8.07 12.54
N GLU A 64 19.32 7.07 12.02
CA GLU A 64 19.23 6.78 10.59
C GLU A 64 18.38 7.80 9.84
N TYR A 65 17.31 8.28 10.47
CA TYR A 65 16.44 9.34 9.91
C TYR A 65 16.91 10.76 10.27
N LYS A 66 18.05 10.92 10.94
CA LYS A 66 18.60 12.25 11.21
C LYS A 66 18.99 12.90 9.89
N LEU A 67 18.59 14.16 9.70
CA LEU A 67 18.92 14.91 8.50
C LEU A 67 20.44 14.95 8.30
N ILE A 68 20.91 14.45 7.16
CA ILE A 68 22.33 14.47 6.79
C ILE A 68 22.69 15.93 6.52
N ALA A 69 23.45 16.54 7.43
CA ALA A 69 23.84 17.95 7.35
C ALA A 69 24.73 18.28 6.13
N GLN A 70 25.37 17.27 5.55
CA GLN A 70 26.30 17.39 4.43
C GLN A 70 25.75 16.74 3.16
N LEU A 71 24.47 16.97 2.86
CA LEU A 71 23.90 16.54 1.58
C LEU A 71 24.59 17.32 0.44
N ASN A 72 25.35 16.63 -0.39
CA ASN A 72 25.89 17.24 -1.61
C ASN A 72 24.72 17.65 -2.51
N HIS A 73 24.59 18.94 -2.82
CA HIS A 73 23.48 19.46 -3.61
C HIS A 73 23.43 18.88 -5.04
N HIS A 74 24.56 18.36 -5.54
CA HIS A 74 24.71 17.86 -6.90
C HIS A 74 24.50 16.34 -7.03
N ILE A 75 24.05 15.63 -5.98
CA ILE A 75 23.86 14.17 -6.04
C ILE A 75 22.86 13.72 -7.11
N TYR A 76 21.90 14.57 -7.47
CA TYR A 76 20.86 14.27 -8.46
C TYR A 76 21.12 14.91 -9.82
N ASP A 77 22.18 15.71 -9.97
CA ASP A 77 22.49 16.42 -11.23
C ASP A 77 22.72 15.46 -12.39
N SER A 78 23.26 14.27 -12.12
CA SER A 78 23.43 13.25 -13.14
C SER A 78 22.11 12.61 -13.56
N THR A 79 21.15 12.49 -12.65
CA THR A 79 19.87 11.76 -12.86
C THR A 79 18.73 12.65 -13.33
N LEU A 80 18.84 13.97 -13.11
CA LEU A 80 17.87 14.96 -13.59
C LEU A 80 18.14 15.41 -15.04
N LYS A 81 19.24 14.94 -15.64
CA LYS A 81 19.51 15.19 -17.05
C LYS A 81 18.48 14.45 -17.90
N PRO A 82 17.92 15.11 -18.93
CA PRO A 82 17.05 14.43 -19.88
C PRO A 82 17.83 13.30 -20.57
N ILE A 83 17.17 12.16 -20.74
CA ILE A 83 17.77 11.01 -21.43
C ILE A 83 18.18 11.39 -22.85
N THR A 84 19.37 10.97 -23.24
CA THR A 84 19.89 11.21 -24.60
C THR A 84 19.44 10.13 -25.57
N MET A 85 19.40 10.45 -26.87
CA MET A 85 19.07 9.47 -27.91
C MET A 85 20.08 8.32 -27.97
N GLU A 86 21.34 8.58 -27.62
CA GLU A 86 22.40 7.56 -27.54
C GLU A 86 22.13 6.55 -26.42
N GLU A 87 21.76 7.02 -25.22
CA GLU A 87 21.36 6.14 -24.10
C GLU A 87 20.12 5.30 -24.44
N LEU A 88 19.15 5.88 -25.15
CA LEU A 88 17.97 5.14 -25.65
C LEU A 88 18.35 4.02 -26.62
N HIS A 89 19.27 4.28 -27.56
CA HIS A 89 19.72 3.28 -28.52
C HIS A 89 20.52 2.14 -27.85
N GLN A 90 21.28 2.45 -26.81
CA GLN A 90 22.11 1.48 -26.09
C GLN A 90 21.27 0.53 -25.20
N GLY A 91 20.15 1.03 -24.65
CA GLY A 91 19.16 0.19 -23.94
C GLY A 91 18.36 -0.76 -24.84
N HIS A 92 18.26 -0.49 -26.14
CA HIS A 92 17.56 -1.34 -27.11
C HIS A 92 18.43 -2.49 -27.68
N GLN A 93 19.73 -2.52 -27.38
CA GLN A 93 20.67 -3.55 -27.86
C GLN A 93 21.09 -4.56 -26.78
N SER A 94 20.53 -4.48 -25.57
CA SER A 94 20.79 -5.42 -24.45
C SER A 94 19.66 -6.41 -24.22
#